data_AF-A0A172Z5I2-F1
#
_entry.id   AF-A0A172Z5I2-F1
#
_cell.length_a   1.000
_cell.length_b   1.000
_cell.length_c   1.000
_cell.angle_alpha   90.00
_cell.angle_beta   90.00
_cell.angle_gamma   90.00
#
_symmetry.space_group_name_H-M   'P 1'
#
loop_
_entity.id
_entity.type
_entity.pdbx_description
1 polymer ?
#
loop_
_entity_poly.entity_id
_entity_poly.type
_entity_poly.pdbx_seq_one_letter_code
_entity_poly.pdbx_strand_id
1 'polypeptide(L)'
;MTVFLLLYLCIDATHTDCQMVRADSWSGPTAYEQCTDLVPGLTETLTAPNRKRHRFVCEIQGDGAKPEEHKALPAFIHQSFRM
;
A
#
# COMPACT_ATOMS: atom_id res chain seq x y z
N MET A 1 -8.88 -16.48 8.49
CA MET A 1 -8.65 -15.04 8.25
C MET A 1 -7.16 -14.78 8.28
N THR A 2 -6.61 -14.27 7.19
CA THR A 2 -5.20 -13.86 7.09
C THR A 2 -5.19 -12.37 6.82
N VAL A 3 -4.25 -11.66 7.44
CA VAL A 3 -4.07 -10.21 7.26
C VAL A 3 -2.66 -9.96 6.77
N PHE A 4 -2.54 -9.15 5.73
CA PHE A 4 -1.26 -8.70 5.20
C PHE A 4 -0.98 -7.26 5.62
N LEU A 5 0.25 -7.01 6.03
CA LEU A 5 0.78 -5.66 6.08
C LEU A 5 1.34 -5.32 4.70
N LEU A 6 0.79 -4.30 4.08
CA LEU A 6 1.21 -3.79 2.79
C LEU A 6 1.88 -2.43 2.94
N LEU A 7 2.98 -2.24 2.24
CA LEU A 7 3.64 -0.96 2.05
C LEU A 7 3.35 -0.46 0.64
N TYR A 8 2.72 0.70 0.53
CA TYR A 8 2.52 1.41 -0.71
C TYR A 8 3.69 2.37 -0.89
N LEU A 9 4.53 2.13 -1.88
CA LEU A 9 5.67 2.96 -2.25
C LEU A 9 5.29 3.84 -3.45
N CYS A 10 4.86 5.07 -3.18
CA CYS A 10 4.46 5.99 -4.25
C CYS A 10 5.62 6.86 -4.73
N ILE A 11 5.60 7.23 -6.00
CA ILE A 11 6.56 8.17 -6.60
C ILE A 11 6.41 9.56 -5.96
N ASP A 12 5.17 9.95 -5.67
CA ASP A 12 4.84 11.25 -5.08
C ASP A 12 3.64 11.17 -4.12
N ALA A 13 3.24 12.32 -3.60
CA ALA A 13 2.16 12.45 -2.62
C ALA A 13 0.75 12.46 -3.24
N THR A 14 0.61 12.26 -4.55
CA THR A 14 -0.71 12.09 -5.19
C THR A 14 -1.27 10.69 -4.96
N HIS A 15 -0.41 9.73 -4.58
CA HIS A 15 -0.75 8.33 -4.38
C HIS A 15 -1.40 7.66 -5.61
N THR A 16 -1.12 8.17 -6.81
CA THR A 16 -1.65 7.64 -8.08
C THR A 16 -0.75 6.59 -8.71
N ASP A 17 0.57 6.67 -8.47
CA ASP A 17 1.56 5.72 -8.94
C ASP A 17 2.31 5.15 -7.73
N CYS A 18 1.85 3.98 -7.28
CA CYS A 18 2.38 3.30 -6.11
C CYS A 18 2.67 1.83 -6.41
N GLN A 19 3.85 1.37 -6.02
CA GLN A 19 4.14 -0.05 -5.92
C GLN A 19 3.68 -0.59 -4.57
N MET A 20 2.90 -1.66 -4.59
CA MET A 20 2.50 -2.36 -3.38
C MET A 20 3.50 -3.47 -3.05
N VAL A 21 3.99 -3.50 -1.83
CA VAL A 21 4.93 -4.51 -1.34
C VAL A 21 4.35 -5.14 -0.08
N ARG A 22 4.28 -6.48 -0.03
CA ARG A 22 3.94 -7.19 1.20
C ARG A 22 5.11 -7.12 2.16
N ALA A 23 4.91 -6.50 3.32
CA ALA A 23 5.91 -6.36 4.37
C ALA A 23 5.83 -7.48 5.40
N ASP A 24 4.62 -7.93 5.76
CA ASP A 24 4.40 -9.00 6.74
C ASP A 24 3.02 -9.64 6.58
N SER A 25 2.75 -10.72 7.32
CA SER A 25 1.46 -11.39 7.37
C SER A 25 1.18 -12.10 8.70
N TRP A 26 -0.07 -12.04 9.14
CA TRP A 26 -0.56 -12.79 10.30
C TRP A 26 -1.78 -13.63 9.92
N SER A 27 -1.98 -14.73 10.64
CA SER A 27 -3.15 -15.59 10.50
C SER A 27 -3.76 -15.87 11.87
N GLY A 28 -5.09 -15.90 11.91
CA GLY A 28 -5.84 -16.19 13.15
C GLY A 28 -6.77 -15.05 13.56
N PRO A 29 -7.46 -15.21 14.70
CA PRO A 29 -8.49 -14.27 15.14
C PRO A 29 -7.95 -12.88 15.48
N THR A 30 -6.71 -12.78 15.95
CA THR A 30 -6.05 -11.52 16.35
C THR A 30 -5.19 -10.91 15.24
N ALA A 31 -5.22 -11.47 14.02
CA ALA A 31 -4.30 -11.07 12.94
C ALA A 31 -4.48 -9.60 12.53
N TYR A 32 -5.72 -9.09 12.60
CA TYR A 32 -5.99 -7.68 12.27
C TYR A 32 -5.42 -6.74 13.33
N GLU A 33 -5.64 -7.07 14.62
CA GLU A 33 -5.12 -6.31 15.77
C GLU A 33 -3.59 -6.25 15.73
N GLN A 34 -2.94 -7.39 15.49
CA GLN A 34 -1.47 -7.48 15.32
C GLN A 34 -0.95 -6.56 14.22
N CYS A 35 -1.67 -6.46 13.10
CA CYS A 35 -1.29 -5.56 12.03
C CYS A 35 -1.50 -4.08 12.41
N THR A 36 -2.66 -3.73 12.96
CA THR A 36 -2.98 -2.33 13.29
C THR A 36 -2.09 -1.76 14.38
N ASP A 37 -1.65 -2.58 15.33
CA ASP A 37 -0.77 -2.16 16.43
C ASP A 37 0.63 -1.79 15.93
N LEU A 38 1.08 -2.37 14.81
CA LEU A 38 2.40 -2.07 14.22
C LEU A 38 2.42 -0.82 13.33
N VAL A 39 1.29 -0.50 12.68
CA VAL A 39 1.23 0.59 11.68
C VAL A 39 1.69 1.96 12.23
N PRO A 40 1.32 2.39 13.45
CA PRO A 40 1.78 3.67 13.99
C PRO A 40 3.31 3.73 14.13
N GLY A 41 3.93 2.71 14.72
CA GLY A 41 5.38 2.66 14.89
C GLY A 41 6.12 2.66 13.55
N LEU A 42 5.64 1.87 12.58
CA LEU A 42 6.19 1.87 11.23
C LEU A 42 6.07 3.24 10.55
N THR A 43 4.93 3.91 10.70
CA THR A 43 4.70 5.26 10.15
C THR A 43 5.60 6.30 10.81
N GLU A 44 5.82 6.21 12.12
CA GLU A 44 6.70 7.10 12.87
C GLU A 44 8.17 6.93 12.48
N THR A 45 8.61 5.73 12.12
CA THR A 45 9.99 5.51 11.64
C THR A 45 10.27 6.10 10.26
N LEU A 46 9.23 6.41 9.46
CA LEU A 46 9.41 7.08 8.18
C LEU A 46 9.85 8.54 8.39
N THR A 47 10.76 8.99 7.53
CA THR A 47 11.12 10.41 7.43
C THR A 47 9.92 11.24 6.95
N ALA A 48 9.90 12.54 7.24
CA ALA A 48 8.79 13.41 6.85
C ALA A 48 8.48 13.40 5.32
N PRO A 49 9.47 13.36 4.41
CA PRO A 49 9.20 13.16 2.98
C PRO A 49 8.55 11.81 2.67
N ASN A 50 9.03 10.73 3.31
CA ASN A 50 8.53 9.38 3.06
C ASN A 50 7.13 9.18 3.60
N ARG A 51 6.75 9.80 4.73
CA ARG A 51 5.37 9.77 5.24
C ARG A 51 4.34 10.32 4.25
N LYS A 52 4.76 11.23 3.36
CA LYS A 52 3.88 11.78 2.30
C LYS A 52 3.73 10.85 1.10
N ARG A 53 4.72 10.01 0.85
CA ARG A 53 4.80 9.15 -0.35
C ARG A 53 4.49 7.69 -0.04
N HIS A 54 4.64 7.27 1.20
CA HIS A 54 4.59 5.87 1.60
C HIS A 54 3.57 5.66 2.70
N ARG A 55 2.84 4.55 2.61
CA ARG A 55 1.78 4.22 3.56
C ARG A 55 1.80 2.73 3.86
N PHE A 56 1.68 2.41 5.15
CA PHE A 56 1.40 1.07 5.62
C PHE A 56 -0.11 0.85 5.74
N VAL A 57 -0.60 -0.29 5.27
CA VAL A 57 -2.02 -0.67 5.26
C VAL A 57 -2.17 -2.14 5.69
N CYS A 58 -3.19 -2.42 6.48
CA CYS A 58 -3.61 -3.78 6.83
C CYS A 58 -4.71 -4.24 5.88
N GLU A 59 -4.45 -5.29 5.11
CA GLU A 59 -5.42 -5.88 4.18
C GLU A 59 -5.87 -7.24 4.70
N ILE A 60 -7.18 -7.43 4.85
CA ILE A 60 -7.77 -8.71 5.21
C ILE A 60 -7.96 -9.52 3.94
N GLN A 61 -7.32 -10.69 3.87
CA GLN A 61 -7.52 -11.63 2.78
C GLN A 61 -8.86 -12.35 2.95
N GLY A 62 -9.85 -11.94 2.15
CA GLY A 62 -11.09 -12.69 1.97
C GLY A 62 -10.92 -13.83 0.95
N ASP A 63 -11.74 -14.88 1.05
CA ASP A 63 -11.72 -16.06 0.15
C ASP A 63 -11.95 -15.73 -1.35
N GLY A 64 -12.25 -14.47 -1.70
CA GLY A 64 -12.39 -13.98 -3.08
C GLY A 64 -11.31 -13.00 -3.54
N ALA A 65 -10.40 -12.56 -2.66
CA ALA A 65 -9.38 -11.59 -3.03
C ALA A 65 -8.16 -12.32 -3.63
N LYS A 66 -8.17 -12.48 -4.96
CA LYS A 66 -6.89 -12.49 -5.68
C LYS A 66 -6.14 -11.24 -5.21
N PRO A 67 -4.84 -11.32 -4.84
CA PRO A 67 -4.02 -10.13 -4.79
C PRO A 67 -4.00 -9.64 -6.23
N GLU A 68 -4.92 -8.74 -6.52
CA GLU A 68 -5.17 -8.28 -7.84
C GLU A 68 -3.95 -7.43 -8.15
N GLU A 69 -3.05 -8.03 -8.92
CA GLU A 69 -1.97 -7.40 -9.67
C GLU A 69 -2.65 -6.40 -10.62
N HIS A 70 -3.19 -5.34 -10.03
CA HIS A 70 -3.79 -4.24 -10.72
C HIS A 70 -2.64 -3.46 -11.32
N LYS A 71 -2.34 -3.83 -12.56
CA LYS A 71 -1.83 -2.96 -13.62
C LYS A 71 -1.49 -1.56 -13.12
N ALA A 72 -0.21 -1.36 -12.81
CA ALA A 72 0.42 -0.07 -13.06
C ALA A 72 0.32 0.18 -14.57
N LEU A 73 -0.81 0.72 -15.01
CA LEU A 73 -0.91 1.35 -16.32
C LEU A 73 -1.03 2.83 -16.01
N PRO A 74 0.10 3.56 -15.91
CA PRO A 74 0.04 4.99 -16.05
C PRO A 74 -0.45 5.22 -17.48
N ALA A 75 -1.74 5.57 -17.61
CA ALA A 75 -2.25 6.12 -18.85
C ALA A 75 -1.66 7.53 -18.99
N PHE A 76 -0.37 7.61 -19.33
CA PHE A 76 0.21 8.80 -19.95
C PHE A 76 -0.41 8.93 -21.34
N ILE A 77 -1.66 9.40 -21.40
CA ILE A 77 -2.16 10.02 -22.61
C ILE A 77 -1.44 11.37 -22.71
N HIS A 78 -0.27 11.34 -23.35
CA HIS A 78 0.36 12.53 -23.90
C HIS A 78 -0.62 13.15 -24.91
N GLN A 79 -1.52 14.02 -24.44
CA GLN A 79 -2.17 14.97 -25.33
C GLN A 79 -1.16 16.08 -25.61
N SER A 80 -0.43 15.90 -26.71
CA SER A 80 0.31 16.97 -27.36
C SER A 80 -0.66 18.08 -27.73
N PHE A 81 -0.76 19.12 -26.91
CA PHE A 81 -1.28 20.40 -27.34
C PHE A 81 -0.28 20.97 -28.34
N ARG A 82 -0.61 20.87 -29.63
CA ARG A 82 0.01 21.70 -30.66
C ARG A 82 -0.60 23.10 -30.57
N MET A 83 0.26 24.11 -30.76
CA MET A 83 0.03 25.56 -30.69
C MET A 83 -1.30 26.04 -31.27
#